data_AF-A0A822EUX4-F1
#
_entry.id   AF-A0A822EUX4-F1
#
_cell.length_a   1.000
_cell.length_b   1.000
_cell.length_c   1.000
_cell.angle_alpha   90.00
_cell.angle_beta   90.00
_cell.angle_gamma   90.00
#
_symmetry.space_group_name_H-M   'P 1'
#
loop_
_entity.id
_entity.type
_entity.pdbx_description
1 polymer ?
#
loop_
_entity_poly.entity_id
_entity_poly.type
_entity_poly.pdbx_seq_one_letter_code
_entity_poly.pdbx_strand_id
1 'polypeptide(L)'
;REKAPLAANSTMFVGRENMSVTGGLAIGVPGELRTYKKAYEEFGGGVSWKELFQPTIRLCRKGFRLSEAQAEAIQEQARVILNDSTMRELYVKNPYTNELYGAGDIMKRPKLARTLEIIAEQGSDTFYTGELAD
;
A
#
# COMPACT_ATOMS: atom_id res chain seq x y z
N ARG A 1 -13.98 -6.65 1.77
CA ARG A 1 -14.26 -5.59 0.77
C ARG A 1 -14.36 -4.27 1.51
N GLU A 2 -13.85 -3.22 0.89
CA GLU A 2 -13.92 -1.85 1.35
C GLU A 2 -15.38 -1.40 1.51
N LYS A 3 -15.62 -0.40 2.37
CA LYS A 3 -16.93 0.24 2.54
C LYS A 3 -16.84 1.72 2.19
N ALA A 4 -17.95 2.27 1.69
CA ALA A 4 -18.07 3.72 1.53
C ALA A 4 -17.85 4.40 2.90
N PRO A 5 -17.06 5.49 2.98
CA PRO A 5 -16.89 6.25 4.21
C PRO A 5 -18.23 6.76 4.76
N LEU A 6 -18.31 7.02 6.06
CA LEU A 6 -19.56 7.44 6.72
C LEU A 6 -20.16 8.73 6.12
N ALA A 7 -19.32 9.63 5.62
CA ALA A 7 -19.74 10.89 4.98
C ALA A 7 -20.08 10.75 3.49
N ALA A 8 -19.99 9.55 2.92
CA ALA A 8 -20.31 9.30 1.51
C ALA A 8 -21.82 9.51 1.23
N ASN A 9 -22.15 9.96 0.03
CA ASN A 9 -23.53 10.12 -0.43
C ASN A 9 -23.66 9.86 -1.93
N SER A 10 -24.89 9.63 -2.41
CA SER A 10 -25.16 9.24 -3.80
C SER A 10 -24.76 10.29 -4.84
N THR A 11 -24.63 11.56 -4.44
CA THR A 11 -24.29 12.67 -5.34
C THR A 11 -22.85 13.12 -5.25
N MET A 12 -22.00 12.47 -4.43
CA MET A 12 -20.68 12.99 -4.08
C MET A 12 -19.72 13.14 -5.25
N PHE A 13 -20.01 12.55 -6.42
CA PHE A 13 -19.20 12.67 -7.64
C PHE A 13 -19.91 13.35 -8.82
N VAL A 14 -21.18 13.77 -8.69
CA VAL A 14 -21.92 14.41 -9.78
C VAL A 14 -21.22 15.72 -10.18
N GLY A 15 -20.86 15.86 -11.46
CA GLY A 15 -20.12 17.01 -11.99
C GLY A 15 -18.63 17.05 -11.63
N ARG A 16 -18.12 15.96 -11.03
CA ARG A 16 -16.71 15.78 -10.65
C ARG A 16 -16.31 14.30 -10.72
N GLU A 17 -16.69 13.64 -11.81
CA GLU A 17 -16.58 12.20 -12.01
C GLU A 17 -15.14 11.70 -11.88
N ASN A 18 -14.16 12.50 -12.32
CA ASN A 18 -12.74 12.18 -12.19
C ASN A 18 -12.28 11.97 -10.72
N MET A 19 -12.97 12.58 -9.75
CA MET A 19 -12.66 12.41 -8.33
C MET A 19 -13.08 11.05 -7.77
N SER A 20 -13.84 10.25 -8.54
CA SER A 20 -14.16 8.86 -8.21
C SER A 20 -13.03 7.88 -8.54
N VAL A 21 -12.04 8.32 -9.33
CA VAL A 21 -10.91 7.49 -9.78
C VAL A 21 -9.61 7.96 -9.12
N THR A 22 -9.41 9.27 -9.00
CA THR A 22 -8.13 9.85 -8.56
C THR A 22 -8.30 10.70 -7.30
N GLY A 23 -7.38 10.53 -6.36
CA GLY A 23 -7.30 11.30 -5.12
C GLY A 23 -8.04 10.67 -3.94
N GLY A 24 -7.95 11.31 -2.77
CA GLY A 24 -8.47 10.75 -1.51
C GLY A 24 -9.98 10.49 -1.49
N LEU A 25 -10.77 11.25 -2.26
CA LEU A 25 -12.23 11.07 -2.32
C LEU A 25 -12.63 9.73 -2.98
N ALA A 26 -11.75 9.15 -3.79
CA ALA A 26 -11.95 7.84 -4.42
C ALA A 26 -11.73 6.66 -3.46
N ILE A 27 -11.18 6.90 -2.26
CA ILE A 27 -10.77 5.84 -1.34
C ILE A 27 -11.96 5.34 -0.52
N GLY A 28 -12.24 4.03 -0.63
CA GLY A 28 -13.09 3.31 0.32
C GLY A 28 -12.32 2.94 1.59
N VAL A 29 -13.02 2.73 2.70
CA VAL A 29 -12.41 2.31 3.98
C VAL A 29 -11.76 0.93 3.81
N PRO A 30 -10.42 0.78 3.92
CA PRO A 30 -9.74 -0.48 3.64
C PRO A 30 -10.13 -1.61 4.62
N GLY A 31 -10.38 -2.82 4.10
CA GLY A 31 -10.91 -3.95 4.88
C GLY A 31 -9.97 -5.16 4.97
N GLU A 32 -8.81 -5.08 4.33
CA GLU A 32 -7.88 -6.18 4.08
C GLU A 32 -7.36 -6.79 5.38
N LEU A 33 -6.82 -5.98 6.28
CA LEU A 33 -6.20 -6.48 7.53
C LEU A 33 -7.21 -7.13 8.47
N ARG A 34 -8.41 -6.57 8.61
CA ARG A 34 -9.52 -7.21 9.34
C ARG A 34 -9.91 -8.54 8.71
N THR A 35 -9.93 -8.61 7.38
CA THR A 35 -10.24 -9.86 6.67
C THR A 35 -9.14 -10.90 6.92
N TYR A 36 -7.86 -10.51 6.86
CA TYR A 36 -6.74 -11.40 7.14
C TYR A 36 -6.76 -11.90 8.59
N LYS A 37 -7.03 -11.01 9.55
CA LYS A 37 -7.16 -11.39 10.97
C LYS A 37 -8.29 -12.38 11.19
N LYS A 38 -9.46 -12.13 10.60
CA LYS A 38 -10.61 -13.04 10.69
C LYS A 38 -10.32 -14.41 10.09
N ALA A 39 -9.70 -14.44 8.90
CA ALA A 39 -9.30 -15.70 8.27
C ALA A 39 -8.25 -16.46 9.11
N TYR A 40 -7.30 -15.74 9.71
CA TYR A 40 -6.30 -16.32 10.61
C TYR A 40 -6.93 -16.87 11.89
N GLU A 41 -7.94 -16.22 12.45
CA GLU A 41 -8.66 -16.71 13.64
C GLU A 41 -9.52 -17.95 13.37
N GLU A 42 -10.12 -18.02 12.18
CA GLU A 42 -11.00 -19.14 11.81
C GLU A 42 -10.24 -20.35 11.29
N PHE A 43 -9.17 -20.12 10.52
CA PHE A 43 -8.49 -21.17 9.75
C PHE A 43 -6.98 -21.24 10.01
N GLY A 44 -6.43 -20.31 10.82
CA GLY A 44 -5.01 -20.28 11.12
C GLY A 44 -4.57 -21.42 12.02
N GLY A 45 -3.26 -21.66 12.01
CA GLY A 45 -2.59 -22.68 12.80
C GLY A 45 -1.17 -22.93 12.29
N GLY A 46 -0.28 -23.41 13.16
CA GLY A 46 1.10 -23.77 12.79
C GLY A 46 2.09 -22.61 12.65
N VAL A 47 1.64 -21.36 12.60
CA VAL A 47 2.46 -20.15 12.64
C VAL A 47 1.75 -19.03 13.42
N SER A 48 2.51 -18.22 14.16
CA SER A 48 1.96 -17.04 14.85
C SER A 48 1.60 -15.93 13.86
N TRP A 49 0.69 -15.04 14.27
CA TRP A 49 0.33 -13.84 13.49
C TRP A 49 1.57 -13.06 13.07
N LYS A 50 2.49 -12.82 14.01
CA LYS A 50 3.74 -12.08 13.76
C LYS A 50 4.59 -12.73 12.66
N GLU A 51 4.67 -14.06 12.65
CA GLU A 51 5.49 -14.83 11.71
C GLU A 51 5.00 -14.71 10.26
N LEU A 52 3.70 -14.51 10.04
CA LEU A 52 3.14 -14.32 8.69
C LEU A 52 3.75 -13.11 7.96
N PHE A 53 4.10 -12.06 8.69
CA PHE A 53 4.61 -10.81 8.12
C PHE A 53 6.13 -10.81 7.93
N GLN A 54 6.86 -11.66 8.67
CA GLN A 54 8.33 -11.62 8.71
C GLN A 54 9.00 -11.77 7.34
N PRO A 55 8.56 -12.68 6.44
CA PRO A 55 9.15 -12.78 5.10
C PRO A 55 9.02 -11.48 4.30
N THR A 56 7.84 -10.86 4.32
CA THR A 56 7.55 -9.62 3.57
C THR A 56 8.27 -8.42 4.17
N ILE A 57 8.32 -8.31 5.51
CA ILE A 57 9.12 -7.27 6.19
C ILE A 57 10.58 -7.34 5.73
N ARG A 58 11.18 -8.55 5.74
CA ARG A 58 12.55 -8.76 5.26
C ARG A 58 12.70 -8.38 3.80
N LEU A 59 11.74 -8.72 2.94
CA LEU A 59 11.74 -8.37 1.53
C LEU A 59 11.69 -6.85 1.34
N CYS A 60 10.83 -6.15 2.07
CA CYS A 60 10.71 -4.69 2.03
C CYS A 60 11.99 -3.98 2.50
N ARG A 61 12.70 -4.53 3.49
CA ARG A 61 13.97 -3.97 4.02
C ARG A 61 15.16 -4.26 3.10
N LYS A 62 15.33 -5.52 2.67
CA LYS A 62 16.46 -5.94 1.82
C LYS A 62 16.30 -5.45 0.39
N GLY A 63 15.05 -5.32 -0.06
CA GLY A 63 14.67 -5.01 -1.41
C GLY A 63 14.41 -6.26 -2.24
N PHE A 64 13.71 -6.07 -3.34
CA PHE A 64 13.37 -7.11 -4.31
C PHE A 64 13.68 -6.63 -5.71
N ARG A 65 14.01 -7.58 -6.59
CA ARG A 65 14.25 -7.32 -8.01
C ARG A 65 12.92 -7.09 -8.71
N LEU A 66 12.78 -5.99 -9.43
CA LEU A 66 11.58 -5.71 -10.22
C LEU A 66 11.52 -6.64 -11.43
N SER A 67 10.33 -7.17 -11.69
CA SER A 67 10.01 -7.87 -12.93
C SER A 67 9.74 -6.89 -14.07
N GLU A 68 9.76 -7.40 -15.31
CA GLU A 68 9.38 -6.63 -16.50
C GLU A 68 7.98 -6.02 -16.35
N ALA A 69 6.99 -6.81 -15.95
CA ALA A 69 5.61 -6.33 -15.77
C ALA A 69 5.49 -5.23 -14.70
N GLN A 70 6.28 -5.31 -13.62
CA GLN A 70 6.30 -4.25 -12.60
C GLN A 70 6.93 -2.97 -13.13
N ALA A 71 8.03 -3.09 -13.90
CA ALA A 71 8.69 -1.95 -14.51
C ALA A 71 7.77 -1.27 -15.54
N GLU A 72 7.10 -2.05 -16.38
CA GLU A 72 6.13 -1.56 -17.36
C GLU A 72 5.00 -0.77 -16.68
N ALA A 73 4.39 -1.32 -15.63
CA ALA A 73 3.35 -0.62 -14.86
C ALA A 73 3.85 0.70 -14.23
N ILE A 74 5.11 0.76 -13.80
CA ILE A 74 5.73 2.01 -13.31
C ILE A 74 5.88 3.02 -14.45
N GLN A 75 6.34 2.59 -15.63
CA GLN A 75 6.52 3.48 -16.78
C GLN A 75 5.18 4.00 -17.33
N GLU A 76 4.14 3.15 -17.39
CA GLU A 76 2.79 3.57 -17.80
C GLU A 76 2.22 4.67 -16.89
N GLN A 77 2.59 4.65 -15.60
CA GLN A 77 2.17 5.63 -14.61
C GLN A 77 3.17 6.79 -14.42
N ALA A 78 4.18 6.91 -15.29
CA ALA A 78 5.26 7.90 -15.12
C ALA A 78 4.75 9.32 -14.90
N ARG A 79 3.75 9.75 -15.67
CA ARG A 79 3.15 11.10 -15.50
C ARG A 79 2.50 11.27 -14.13
N VAL A 80 1.77 10.28 -13.63
CA VAL A 80 1.12 10.35 -12.31
C VAL A 80 2.19 10.36 -11.22
N ILE A 81 3.16 9.46 -11.32
CA ILE A 81 4.26 9.32 -10.37
C ILE A 81 5.05 10.63 -10.28
N LEU A 82 5.45 11.22 -11.40
CA LEU A 82 6.30 12.42 -11.40
C LEU A 82 5.60 13.68 -10.88
N ASN A 83 4.27 13.70 -10.88
CA ASN A 83 3.45 14.82 -10.40
C ASN A 83 2.97 14.66 -8.94
N ASP A 84 3.21 13.50 -8.30
CA ASP A 84 2.83 13.26 -6.91
C ASP A 84 4.06 13.03 -6.04
N SER A 85 4.26 13.88 -5.03
CA SER A 85 5.46 13.84 -4.18
C SER A 85 5.64 12.51 -3.44
N THR A 86 4.55 11.86 -3.02
CA THR A 86 4.60 10.59 -2.30
C THR A 86 4.93 9.44 -3.25
N MET A 87 4.41 9.47 -4.48
CA MET A 87 4.75 8.50 -5.51
C MET A 87 6.18 8.68 -6.01
N ARG A 88 6.67 9.93 -6.13
CA ARG A 88 8.08 10.20 -6.47
C ARG A 88 9.02 9.53 -5.49
N GLU A 89 8.77 9.67 -4.19
CA GLU A 89 9.58 9.03 -3.14
C GLU A 89 9.65 7.50 -3.30
N LEU A 90 8.57 6.90 -3.81
CA LEU A 90 8.43 5.46 -3.94
C LEU A 90 9.01 4.88 -5.23
N TYR A 91 8.94 5.62 -6.34
CA TYR A 91 9.16 5.06 -7.69
C TYR A 91 10.24 5.78 -8.51
N VAL A 92 10.73 6.94 -8.07
CA VAL A 92 11.87 7.61 -8.70
C VAL A 92 13.16 7.08 -8.09
N LYS A 93 13.98 6.41 -8.91
CA LYS A 93 15.29 5.89 -8.54
C LYS A 93 16.33 7.01 -8.43
N ASN A 94 16.30 7.98 -9.35
CA ASN A 94 17.18 9.14 -9.32
C ASN A 94 16.37 10.45 -9.41
N PRO A 95 16.27 11.22 -8.30
CA PRO A 95 15.45 12.43 -8.28
C PRO A 95 16.00 13.58 -9.12
N TYR A 96 17.30 13.58 -9.45
CA TYR A 96 17.92 14.62 -10.27
C TYR A 96 17.59 14.46 -11.76
N THR A 97 17.45 13.21 -12.21
CA THR A 97 17.14 12.89 -13.61
C THR A 97 15.67 12.51 -13.83
N ASN A 98 14.89 12.38 -12.75
CA ASN A 98 13.55 11.78 -12.76
C ASN A 98 13.53 10.34 -13.30
N GLU A 99 14.65 9.62 -13.22
CA GLU A 99 14.73 8.24 -13.65
C GLU A 99 13.88 7.37 -12.72
N LEU A 100 12.89 6.70 -13.29
CA LEU A 100 12.05 5.73 -12.59
C LEU A 100 12.78 4.39 -12.44
N TYR A 101 12.38 3.61 -11.44
CA TYR A 101 12.82 2.23 -11.34
C TYR A 101 12.41 1.40 -12.57
N GLY A 102 13.34 0.58 -13.07
CA GLY A 102 13.16 -0.29 -14.23
C GLY A 102 13.32 -1.78 -13.90
N ALA A 103 13.16 -2.62 -14.93
CA ALA A 103 13.29 -4.06 -14.77
C ALA A 103 14.69 -4.44 -14.30
N GLY A 104 14.78 -5.40 -13.37
CA GLY A 104 16.05 -5.81 -12.79
C GLY A 104 16.59 -4.89 -11.69
N ASP A 105 16.08 -3.67 -11.52
CA ASP A 105 16.47 -2.82 -10.39
C ASP A 105 16.03 -3.42 -9.05
N ILE A 106 16.76 -3.09 -7.99
CA ILE A 106 16.43 -3.49 -6.62
C ILE A 106 15.68 -2.36 -5.93
N MET A 107 14.39 -2.58 -5.67
CA MET A 107 13.51 -1.62 -4.99
C MET A 107 13.31 -2.01 -3.53
N LYS A 108 13.39 -1.03 -2.63
CA LYS A 108 13.14 -1.19 -1.18
C LYS A 108 11.85 -0.47 -0.78
N ARG A 109 11.21 -0.92 0.31
CA ARG A 109 9.97 -0.35 0.86
C ARG A 109 10.07 -0.16 2.38
N PRO A 110 11.00 0.68 2.89
CA PRO A 110 11.27 0.78 4.33
C PRO A 110 10.09 1.32 5.15
N LYS A 111 9.29 2.24 4.60
CA LYS A 111 8.07 2.74 5.25
C LYS A 111 7.02 1.64 5.41
N LEU A 112 6.76 0.88 4.34
CA LEU A 112 5.87 -0.29 4.40
C LEU A 112 6.40 -1.35 5.37
N ALA A 113 7.70 -1.60 5.41
CA ALA A 113 8.28 -2.53 6.38
C ALA A 113 7.95 -2.12 7.82
N ARG A 114 8.08 -0.82 8.16
CA ARG A 114 7.71 -0.29 9.47
C ARG A 114 6.22 -0.48 9.76
N THR A 115 5.34 -0.16 8.80
CA THR A 115 3.90 -0.40 8.94
C THR A 115 3.58 -1.87 9.23
N LEU A 116 4.20 -2.79 8.48
CA LEU A 116 4.02 -4.22 8.68
C LEU A 116 4.61 -4.72 10.00
N GLU A 117 5.72 -4.15 10.47
CA GLU A 117 6.30 -4.43 11.80
C GLU A 117 5.29 -4.07 12.92
N ILE A 118 4.69 -2.88 12.86
CA ILE A 118 3.68 -2.42 13.82
C ILE A 118 2.47 -3.38 13.83
N ILE A 119 1.95 -3.73 12.65
CA ILE A 119 0.81 -4.67 12.51
C ILE A 119 1.17 -6.07 13.03
N ALA A 120 2.40 -6.53 12.80
CA ALA A 120 2.85 -7.84 13.25
C ALA A 120 2.99 -7.91 14.78
N GLU A 121 3.32 -6.80 15.43
CA GLU A 121 3.52 -6.72 16.88
C GLU A 121 2.25 -6.39 17.66
N GLN A 122 1.44 -5.46 17.15
CA GLN A 122 0.26 -4.94 17.84
C GLN A 122 -1.06 -5.54 17.34
N GLY A 123 -1.03 -6.30 16.24
CA GLY A 123 -2.22 -6.86 15.60
C GLY A 123 -2.85 -5.92 14.56
N SER A 124 -3.87 -6.42 13.84
CA SER A 124 -4.53 -5.67 12.76
C SER A 124 -5.26 -4.41 13.22
N ASP A 125 -5.70 -4.36 14.48
CA ASP A 125 -6.53 -3.26 14.99
C ASP A 125 -5.78 -1.94 15.08
N THR A 126 -4.45 -1.97 15.17
CA THR A 126 -3.62 -0.74 15.15
C THR A 126 -3.81 0.07 13.87
N PHE A 127 -4.17 -0.57 12.75
CA PHE A 127 -4.53 0.10 11.49
C PHE A 127 -5.86 0.85 11.53
N TYR A 128 -6.76 0.49 12.45
CA TYR A 128 -8.12 1.02 12.51
C TYR A 128 -8.36 1.94 13.70
N THR A 129 -7.61 1.79 14.79
CA THR A 129 -7.83 2.51 16.04
C THR A 129 -6.53 2.87 16.78
N GLY A 130 -5.36 2.61 16.21
CA GLY A 130 -4.04 2.84 16.83
C GLY A 130 -3.22 3.88 16.08
N GLU A 131 -1.89 3.86 16.26
CA GLU A 131 -0.98 4.88 15.69
C GLU A 131 -1.01 4.98 14.17
N LEU A 132 -1.49 3.94 13.47
CA LEU A 132 -1.59 3.93 12.02
C LEU A 132 -2.89 4.56 11.51
N ALA A 133 -3.83 4.86 12.40
CA ALA A 133 -5.10 5.51 12.08
C ALA A 133 -5.04 7.05 12.18
N ASP A 134 -4.04 7.58 12.90
CA ASP A 134 -3.78 9.02 13.09
C ASP A 134 -2.78 9.57 12.07
#